data_AF-A0AAN6FYH5-F1
#
_entry.id   AF-A0AAN6FYH5-F1
#
_cell.length_a   1.000
_cell.length_b   1.000
_cell.length_c   1.000
_cell.angle_alpha   90.00
_cell.angle_beta   90.00
_cell.angle_gamma   90.00
#
_symmetry.space_group_name_H-M   'P 1'
#
loop_
_entity.id
_entity.type
_entity.pdbx_description
1 polymer ?
#
loop_
_entity_poly.entity_id
_entity_poly.type
_entity_poly.pdbx_seq_one_letter_code
_entity_poly.pdbx_strand_id
1 'polypeptide(L)'
;MLIEEKQHANDDAGDDGAAEKRPEIPIVMNDSSDASDTEDRTKPESTNNRPQTLWQRTYATVFWTPRRLRWDPDSPPKFSLGLNILFGFAGAFTVANLYYNHPILNILAQNFGVPYVRVSDIPTLAQAGYAVGLLFLCPLGDMFERRPFVLTLVLFTATMSIGLAVTKSLAVFSAIQFITAVTTVTPQLMLPLVGDLAPPNRRAAATSIVVSGLMLGILLARLLSGIMTQYVSWRYVYWLSVALQYLIFIFLWLFMPDYPATNKGGMNYFKMLWSILPMVAKHPVLVQACLISFFTSATFTNFWTVLTFLLAGAPYHYDPVTIGLFALVGIVSMVCGPFYARIVIDRFVPWFSVILGMIWCLIGISLGTYTGTFTVAGPIIQAFLGDFGMQTAQIANRSAIFTVEPKGRNRVNTAFMVATFCGQLVGTSVGSHLFARGGWIASGSYSMGSIGLALLITLARGPWEEGWVGWHGGLGIYKKSKDSATGKAAVEERSALRRMNTNEPQSRAADADLEKGEQHKDQHQHNHGHDDQNEVNATDAEKALEMRAAENQYGSEVPHHHSSGKTEKIAQVEPVVPIDGQA
;
A
#
# COMPACT_ATOMS: atom_id res chain seq x y z
N MET A 1 -3.20 35.69 -50.79
CA MET A 1 -4.34 36.62 -50.70
C MET A 1 -4.19 37.35 -49.39
N LEU A 2 -3.38 38.40 -49.42
CA LEU A 2 -3.77 39.82 -49.45
C LEU A 2 -3.87 40.31 -47.99
N ILE A 3 -2.78 40.80 -47.38
CA ILE A 3 -2.01 42.05 -47.66
C ILE A 3 -2.82 43.29 -47.25
N GLU A 4 -2.31 44.02 -46.25
CA GLU A 4 -1.73 45.37 -46.37
C GLU A 4 -0.88 45.59 -45.10
N GLU A 5 0.46 45.71 -45.14
CA GLU A 5 1.30 46.84 -45.64
C GLU A 5 0.95 48.15 -44.90
N LYS A 6 1.85 49.00 -44.40
CA LYS A 6 3.29 49.29 -44.52
C LYS A 6 3.51 50.48 -43.52
N GLN A 7 4.68 50.90 -43.01
CA GLN A 7 5.90 51.31 -43.70
C GLN A 7 6.92 51.94 -42.71
N HIS A 8 8.22 51.75 -43.02
CA HIS A 8 9.44 52.56 -42.77
C HIS A 8 9.80 53.02 -41.33
N ALA A 9 10.95 52.68 -40.73
CA ALA A 9 12.37 52.72 -41.14
C ALA A 9 12.93 54.14 -41.39
N ASN A 10 13.79 54.61 -40.48
CA ASN A 10 15.06 55.25 -40.85
C ASN A 10 16.03 55.34 -39.68
N ASP A 11 17.30 55.10 -40.02
CA ASP A 11 18.52 55.16 -39.23
C ASP A 11 18.90 56.59 -38.80
N ASP A 12 19.66 56.74 -37.71
CA ASP A 12 21.00 57.36 -37.77
C ASP A 12 21.75 57.30 -36.42
N ALA A 13 23.06 57.17 -36.52
CA ALA A 13 24.05 56.96 -35.47
C ALA A 13 24.59 58.27 -34.85
N GLY A 14 25.21 58.18 -33.66
CA GLY A 14 26.22 59.17 -33.22
C GLY A 14 26.24 59.56 -31.73
N ASP A 15 26.96 58.76 -30.95
CA ASP A 15 27.94 59.06 -29.87
C ASP A 15 27.80 60.17 -28.80
N ASP A 16 28.36 59.82 -27.64
CA ASP A 16 28.88 60.58 -26.49
C ASP A 16 27.98 61.14 -25.37
N GLY A 17 28.28 60.70 -24.13
CA GLY A 17 28.25 61.57 -22.95
C GLY A 17 27.54 61.08 -21.66
N ALA A 18 28.26 60.30 -20.84
CA ALA A 18 28.31 60.29 -19.36
C ALA A 18 27.06 60.53 -18.46
N ALA A 19 26.99 59.69 -17.41
CA ALA A 19 26.54 59.95 -16.02
C ALA A 19 25.32 59.13 -15.52
N GLU A 20 25.67 58.18 -14.65
CA GLU A 20 24.84 57.29 -13.82
C GLU A 20 24.20 58.06 -12.64
N LYS A 21 22.91 57.80 -12.33
CA LYS A 21 22.25 58.26 -11.08
C LYS A 21 21.29 57.20 -10.50
N ARG A 22 21.60 56.76 -9.28
CA ARG A 22 20.71 56.08 -8.30
C ARG A 22 19.86 57.11 -7.52
N PRO A 23 18.79 56.65 -6.84
CA PRO A 23 18.42 57.17 -5.51
C PRO A 23 18.22 56.00 -4.51
N GLU A 24 19.00 55.89 -3.43
CA GLU A 24 18.91 56.53 -2.10
C GLU A 24 17.82 55.99 -1.15
N ILE A 25 18.30 55.52 0.01
CA ILE A 25 17.62 54.91 1.17
C ILE A 25 17.62 55.96 2.30
N PRO A 26 16.56 56.09 3.13
CA PRO A 26 16.68 56.78 4.41
C PRO A 26 16.88 55.80 5.57
N ILE A 27 17.98 56.02 6.30
CA ILE A 27 18.29 55.46 7.62
C ILE A 27 17.61 56.34 8.68
N VAL A 28 16.90 55.76 9.64
CA VAL A 28 16.50 56.45 10.88
C VAL A 28 17.16 55.76 12.06
N MET A 29 17.96 56.55 12.78
CA MET A 29 18.65 56.22 14.03
C MET A 29 17.64 56.00 15.17
N ASN A 30 17.97 55.11 16.10
CA ASN A 30 17.24 54.91 17.34
C ASN A 30 18.17 55.29 18.50
N ASP A 31 17.81 56.36 19.22
CA ASP A 31 18.43 56.76 20.49
C ASP A 31 17.64 56.17 21.67
N SER A 32 18.37 55.79 22.71
CA SER A 32 17.90 55.20 23.96
C SER A 32 17.27 56.21 24.91
N SER A 33 16.16 55.86 25.58
CA SER A 33 15.93 56.15 27.01
C SER A 33 14.69 55.43 27.58
N ASP A 34 14.81 55.08 28.86
CA ASP A 34 13.90 54.33 29.72
C ASP A 34 12.47 54.86 29.84
N ALA A 35 11.51 53.93 29.94
CA ALA A 35 10.43 53.99 30.93
C ALA A 35 9.72 52.62 31.02
N SER A 36 9.87 51.96 32.16
CA SER A 36 8.97 50.91 32.65
C SER A 36 7.60 51.51 32.99
N ASP A 37 6.50 50.80 32.68
CA ASP A 37 5.49 50.42 33.67
C ASP A 37 4.26 49.73 33.04
N THR A 38 4.06 48.48 33.48
CA THR A 38 2.81 47.78 33.81
C THR A 38 1.54 47.82 32.92
N GLU A 39 1.04 46.61 32.68
CA GLU A 39 -0.38 46.21 32.56
C GLU A 39 -1.21 46.68 31.35
N ASP A 40 -1.43 45.77 30.39
CA ASP A 40 -2.81 45.37 30.06
C ASP A 40 -2.86 43.95 29.44
N ARG A 41 -3.27 42.98 30.26
CA ARG A 41 -3.78 41.69 29.79
C ARG A 41 -5.29 41.86 29.64
N THR A 42 -5.80 41.39 28.49
CA THR A 42 -7.20 41.05 28.16
C THR A 42 -8.08 42.14 27.53
N LYS A 43 -8.18 42.09 26.19
CA LYS A 43 -9.50 42.08 25.52
C LYS A 43 -9.50 41.06 24.36
N PRO A 44 -10.46 40.12 24.31
CA PRO A 44 -10.66 39.27 23.14
C PRO A 44 -11.26 40.12 22.02
N GLU A 45 -10.76 39.94 20.80
CA GLU A 45 -11.41 40.48 19.59
C GLU A 45 -12.89 40.11 19.60
N SER A 46 -13.72 41.15 19.56
CA SER A 46 -15.17 41.05 19.47
C SER A 46 -15.57 40.13 18.33
N THR A 47 -16.21 39.02 18.67
CA THR A 47 -16.84 38.09 17.75
C THR A 47 -17.77 38.84 16.82
N ASN A 48 -17.41 38.88 15.54
CA ASN A 48 -18.20 39.43 14.45
C ASN A 48 -19.46 38.54 14.29
N ASN A 49 -20.54 38.89 15.01
CA ASN A 49 -21.82 38.18 15.01
C ASN A 49 -22.57 38.42 13.68
N ARG A 50 -22.10 37.80 12.60
CA ARG A 50 -22.95 37.60 11.41
C ARG A 50 -24.02 36.56 11.77
N PRO A 51 -25.30 36.76 11.43
CA PRO A 51 -26.32 35.77 11.67
C PRO A 51 -25.94 34.48 10.92
N GLN A 52 -25.53 33.46 11.67
CA GLN A 52 -25.17 32.18 11.09
C GLN A 52 -26.41 31.57 10.43
N THR A 53 -26.34 31.28 9.14
CA THR A 53 -27.41 30.58 8.43
C THR A 53 -27.66 29.20 9.07
N LEU A 54 -28.88 28.66 8.97
CA LEU A 54 -29.21 27.31 9.48
C LEU A 54 -28.19 26.27 9.04
N TRP A 55 -27.71 26.37 7.80
CA TRP A 55 -26.63 25.55 7.23
C TRP A 55 -25.29 25.69 7.98
N GLN A 56 -24.89 26.90 8.36
CA GLN A 56 -23.67 27.15 9.13
C GLN A 56 -23.79 26.59 10.55
N ARG A 57 -24.98 26.65 11.17
CA ARG A 57 -25.23 26.03 12.48
C ARG A 57 -25.20 24.50 12.42
N THR A 58 -25.84 23.89 11.42
CA THR A 58 -25.78 22.44 11.24
C THR A 58 -24.37 21.98 10.90
N TYR A 59 -23.64 22.71 10.06
CA TYR A 59 -22.24 22.44 9.76
C TYR A 59 -21.37 22.56 11.02
N ALA A 60 -21.50 23.64 11.78
CA ALA A 60 -20.73 23.84 13.02
C ALA A 60 -21.05 22.81 14.10
N THR A 61 -22.26 22.25 14.11
CA THR A 61 -22.68 21.22 15.06
C THR A 61 -22.22 19.82 14.63
N VAL A 62 -22.39 19.46 13.36
CA VAL A 62 -21.97 18.17 12.80
C VAL A 62 -20.44 18.06 12.74
N PHE A 63 -19.76 19.15 12.40
CA PHE A 63 -18.30 19.21 12.36
C PHE A 63 -17.72 19.93 13.58
N TRP A 64 -18.41 19.85 14.73
CA TRP A 64 -17.87 20.37 15.97
C TRP A 64 -16.55 19.67 16.33
N THR A 65 -15.50 20.47 16.53
CA THR A 65 -14.16 19.94 16.80
C THR A 65 -13.75 20.23 18.25
N PRO A 66 -13.50 19.18 19.07
CA PRO A 66 -13.02 19.34 20.43
C PRO A 66 -11.72 20.15 20.43
N ARG A 67 -11.54 21.05 21.42
CA ARG A 67 -10.35 21.92 21.51
C ARG A 67 -9.02 21.16 21.42
N ARG A 68 -8.96 19.91 21.91
CA ARG A 68 -7.77 19.04 21.89
C ARG A 68 -7.41 18.46 20.52
N LEU A 69 -8.33 18.52 19.56
CA LEU A 69 -8.21 17.91 18.23
C LEU A 69 -8.09 18.94 17.11
N ARG A 70 -8.13 20.24 17.46
CA ARG A 70 -7.94 21.31 16.49
C ARG A 70 -6.49 21.33 16.04
N TRP A 71 -6.29 21.56 14.75
CA TRP A 71 -4.95 21.70 14.19
C TRP A 71 -4.31 22.98 14.72
N ASP A 72 -3.18 22.83 15.41
CA ASP A 72 -2.33 23.92 15.86
C ASP A 72 -0.95 23.76 15.20
N PRO A 73 -0.50 24.71 14.36
CA PRO A 73 0.82 24.68 13.72
C PRO A 73 1.99 24.57 14.73
N ASP A 74 1.83 25.13 15.93
CA ASP A 74 2.87 25.18 16.96
C ASP A 74 2.86 23.92 17.84
N SER A 75 1.76 23.18 17.85
CA SER A 75 1.60 21.93 18.62
C SER A 75 0.86 20.84 17.82
N PRO A 76 1.51 20.22 16.81
CA PRO A 76 0.85 19.23 15.97
C PRO A 76 0.31 18.04 16.79
N PRO A 77 -0.84 17.46 16.41
CA PRO A 77 -1.44 16.35 17.12
C PRO A 77 -0.47 15.19 17.31
N LYS A 78 -0.24 14.77 18.56
CA LYS A 78 0.65 13.63 18.87
C LYS A 78 0.02 12.33 18.35
N PHE A 79 0.71 11.65 17.44
CA PHE A 79 0.30 10.34 16.96
C PHE A 79 0.39 9.29 18.07
N SER A 80 -0.76 8.74 18.47
CA SER A 80 -0.86 7.72 19.51
C SER A 80 -1.21 6.35 18.92
N LEU A 81 -0.86 5.28 19.65
CA LEU A 81 -1.26 3.92 19.26
C LEU A 81 -2.80 3.78 19.20
N GLY A 82 -3.52 4.44 20.12
CA GLY A 82 -4.99 4.44 20.13
C GLY A 82 -5.60 5.06 18.87
N LEU A 83 -5.02 6.16 18.36
CA LEU A 83 -5.45 6.76 17.10
C LEU A 83 -5.18 5.83 15.90
N ASN A 84 -4.05 5.13 15.92
CA ASN A 84 -3.71 4.17 14.88
C ASN A 84 -4.67 2.97 14.86
N ILE A 85 -5.00 2.44 16.04
CA ILE A 85 -5.99 1.37 16.20
C ILE A 85 -7.36 1.85 15.72
N LEU A 86 -7.76 3.08 16.04
CA LEU A 86 -9.01 3.67 15.55
C LEU A 86 -9.05 3.72 14.02
N PHE A 87 -7.98 4.17 13.35
CA PHE A 87 -7.91 4.17 11.89
C PHE A 87 -7.92 2.75 11.31
N GLY A 88 -7.30 1.79 11.98
CA GLY A 88 -7.38 0.37 11.62
C GLY A 88 -8.80 -0.18 11.69
N PHE A 89 -9.52 0.07 12.80
CA PHE A 89 -10.92 -0.35 12.96
C PHE A 89 -11.87 0.37 12.00
N ALA A 90 -11.71 1.68 11.83
CA ALA A 90 -12.48 2.45 10.87
C ALA A 90 -12.24 1.92 9.45
N GLY A 91 -10.99 1.62 9.10
CA GLY A 91 -10.61 0.96 7.86
C GLY A 91 -11.28 -0.41 7.66
N ALA A 92 -11.26 -1.25 8.70
CA ALA A 92 -11.82 -2.61 8.70
C ALA A 92 -13.31 -2.62 8.38
N PHE A 93 -14.10 -1.87 9.14
CA PHE A 93 -15.55 -1.94 9.04
C PHE A 93 -16.12 -1.11 7.90
N THR A 94 -15.44 -0.04 7.47
CA THR A 94 -15.85 0.65 6.25
C THR A 94 -15.60 -0.24 5.04
N VAL A 95 -14.41 -0.86 4.90
CA VAL A 95 -14.13 -1.74 3.77
C VAL A 95 -15.01 -2.99 3.76
N ALA A 96 -15.44 -3.47 4.93
CA ALA A 96 -16.35 -4.61 5.07
C ALA A 96 -17.67 -4.45 4.26
N ASN A 97 -18.15 -3.21 4.06
CA ASN A 97 -19.35 -2.91 3.27
C ASN A 97 -19.32 -3.45 1.83
N LEU A 98 -18.12 -3.57 1.27
CA LEU A 98 -17.93 -4.10 -0.09
C LEU A 98 -18.12 -5.61 -0.15
N TYR A 99 -17.94 -6.31 0.99
CA TYR A 99 -17.75 -7.75 1.03
C TYR A 99 -18.88 -8.54 1.70
N TYR A 100 -19.81 -7.87 2.40
CA TYR A 100 -20.95 -8.54 3.06
C TYR A 100 -21.79 -9.41 2.11
N ASN A 101 -21.94 -8.99 0.85
CA ASN A 101 -22.79 -9.72 -0.11
C ASN A 101 -22.18 -11.05 -0.59
N HIS A 102 -20.85 -11.23 -0.57
CA HIS A 102 -20.15 -12.36 -1.18
C HIS A 102 -20.62 -13.74 -0.67
N PRO A 103 -20.66 -14.02 0.65
CA PRO A 103 -21.03 -15.35 1.16
C PRO A 103 -22.53 -15.64 1.07
N ILE A 104 -23.36 -14.64 0.73
CA ILE A 104 -24.82 -14.75 0.72
C ILE A 104 -25.42 -14.55 -0.68
N LEU A 105 -24.60 -14.54 -1.74
CA LEU A 105 -25.07 -14.34 -3.12
C LEU A 105 -26.12 -15.39 -3.53
N ASN A 106 -25.97 -16.63 -3.11
CA ASN A 106 -26.96 -17.69 -3.36
C ASN A 106 -28.32 -17.38 -2.69
N ILE A 107 -28.31 -16.88 -1.45
CA ILE A 107 -29.52 -16.52 -0.69
C ILE A 107 -30.19 -15.28 -1.30
N LEU A 108 -29.40 -14.29 -1.71
CA LEU A 108 -29.91 -13.12 -2.40
C LEU A 108 -30.57 -13.52 -3.73
N ALA A 109 -29.97 -14.46 -4.48
CA ALA A 109 -30.55 -14.99 -5.72
C ALA A 109 -31.91 -15.66 -5.49
N GLN A 110 -32.01 -16.49 -4.45
CA GLN A 110 -33.27 -17.12 -4.07
C GLN A 110 -34.31 -16.10 -3.59
N ASN A 111 -33.92 -15.13 -2.75
CA ASN A 111 -34.86 -14.17 -2.17
C ASN A 111 -35.43 -13.18 -3.20
N PHE A 112 -34.61 -12.76 -4.16
CA PHE A 112 -35.05 -11.90 -5.26
C PHE A 112 -35.61 -12.68 -6.47
N GLY A 113 -35.54 -14.01 -6.46
CA GLY A 113 -36.05 -14.87 -7.54
C GLY A 113 -35.33 -14.67 -8.87
N VAL A 114 -34.01 -14.43 -8.84
CA VAL A 114 -33.21 -14.11 -10.03
C VAL A 114 -32.03 -15.07 -10.21
N PRO A 115 -31.51 -15.25 -11.44
CA PRO A 115 -30.33 -16.08 -11.69
C PRO A 115 -29.06 -15.56 -10.99
N TYR A 116 -28.09 -16.45 -10.74
CA TYR A 116 -26.80 -16.11 -10.13
C TYR A 116 -26.04 -14.99 -10.86
N VAL A 117 -26.12 -14.96 -12.19
CA VAL A 117 -25.54 -13.88 -13.00
C VAL A 117 -26.09 -12.52 -12.58
N ARG A 118 -27.40 -12.41 -12.37
CA ARG A 118 -28.05 -11.14 -12.03
C ARG A 118 -27.72 -10.66 -10.61
N VAL A 119 -27.52 -11.59 -9.68
CA VAL A 119 -27.10 -11.24 -8.30
C VAL A 119 -25.62 -10.90 -8.24
N SER A 120 -24.78 -11.47 -9.12
CA SER A 120 -23.37 -11.09 -9.24
C SER A 120 -23.17 -9.64 -9.70
N ASP A 121 -24.21 -8.99 -10.23
CA ASP A 121 -24.18 -7.54 -10.52
C ASP A 121 -24.00 -6.72 -9.23
N ILE A 122 -24.41 -7.22 -8.06
CA ILE A 122 -24.27 -6.51 -6.78
C ILE A 122 -22.79 -6.27 -6.43
N PRO A 123 -21.92 -7.31 -6.27
CA PRO A 123 -20.50 -7.10 -6.01
C PRO A 123 -19.80 -6.40 -7.18
N THR A 124 -20.23 -6.64 -8.43
CA THR A 124 -19.74 -5.92 -9.62
C THR A 124 -19.95 -4.41 -9.46
N LEU A 125 -21.18 -3.98 -9.16
CA LEU A 125 -21.51 -2.58 -8.96
C LEU A 125 -20.86 -1.98 -7.71
N ALA A 126 -20.66 -2.78 -6.65
CA ALA A 126 -19.88 -2.34 -5.49
C ALA A 126 -18.44 -2.00 -5.90
N GLN A 127 -17.79 -2.84 -6.70
CA GLN A 127 -16.42 -2.59 -7.18
C GLN A 127 -16.35 -1.41 -8.15
N ALA A 128 -17.34 -1.27 -9.04
CA ALA A 128 -17.47 -0.10 -9.91
C ALA A 128 -17.60 1.18 -9.07
N GLY A 129 -18.48 1.17 -8.07
CA GLY A 129 -18.69 2.30 -7.17
C GLY A 129 -17.40 2.66 -6.44
N TYR A 130 -16.69 1.67 -5.89
CA TYR A 130 -15.42 1.92 -5.22
C TYR A 130 -14.34 2.47 -6.16
N ALA A 131 -14.24 1.97 -7.40
CA ALA A 131 -13.33 2.50 -8.41
C ALA A 131 -13.65 3.96 -8.78
N VAL A 132 -14.93 4.29 -8.91
CA VAL A 132 -15.42 5.66 -9.12
C VAL A 132 -15.06 6.54 -7.91
N GLY A 133 -15.29 6.07 -6.69
CA GLY A 133 -14.88 6.77 -5.48
C GLY A 133 -13.36 7.01 -5.41
N LEU A 134 -12.56 6.01 -5.77
CA LEU A 134 -11.09 6.12 -5.81
C LEU A 134 -10.64 7.18 -6.81
N LEU A 135 -11.25 7.19 -8.00
CA LEU A 135 -10.90 8.11 -9.07
C LEU A 135 -11.32 9.55 -8.74
N PHE A 136 -12.55 9.73 -8.24
CA PHE A 136 -13.11 11.07 -8.06
C PHE A 136 -12.91 11.61 -6.63
N LEU A 137 -13.17 10.83 -5.58
CA LEU A 137 -13.18 11.30 -4.19
C LEU A 137 -11.80 11.26 -3.51
N CYS A 138 -10.91 10.32 -3.84
CA CYS A 138 -9.57 10.32 -3.24
C CYS A 138 -8.78 11.60 -3.57
N PRO A 139 -8.76 12.07 -4.83
CA PRO A 139 -8.19 13.37 -5.17
C PRO A 139 -8.85 14.56 -4.44
N LEU A 140 -10.16 14.52 -4.17
CA LEU A 140 -10.84 15.55 -3.38
C LEU A 140 -10.29 15.64 -1.95
N GLY A 141 -9.86 14.51 -1.38
CA GLY A 141 -9.32 14.45 -0.01
C GLY A 141 -8.01 15.20 0.18
N ASP A 142 -7.28 15.52 -0.91
CA ASP A 142 -6.09 16.37 -0.85
C ASP A 142 -6.45 17.88 -0.90
N MET A 143 -7.64 18.22 -1.37
CA MET A 143 -8.13 19.60 -1.51
C MET A 143 -8.95 20.07 -0.32
N PHE A 144 -9.74 19.18 0.28
CA PHE A 144 -10.55 19.49 1.46
C PHE A 144 -9.80 19.17 2.76
N GLU A 145 -10.26 19.76 3.86
CA GLU A 145 -9.84 19.33 5.18
C GLU A 145 -10.22 17.87 5.41
N ARG A 146 -9.27 17.07 5.88
CA ARG A 146 -9.42 15.61 5.88
C ARG A 146 -10.52 15.12 6.82
N ARG A 147 -10.65 15.75 7.99
CA ARG A 147 -11.64 15.34 9.00
C ARG A 147 -13.09 15.55 8.54
N PRO A 148 -13.55 16.77 8.16
CA PRO A 148 -14.94 16.95 7.74
C PRO A 148 -15.26 16.12 6.49
N PHE A 149 -14.30 15.96 5.58
CA PHE A 149 -14.47 15.12 4.40
C PHE A 149 -14.70 13.63 4.76
N VAL A 150 -13.83 13.05 5.60
CA VAL A 150 -13.96 11.66 6.06
C VAL A 150 -15.26 11.44 6.84
N LEU A 151 -15.61 12.34 7.76
CA LEU A 151 -16.84 12.23 8.55
C LEU A 151 -18.10 12.29 7.68
N THR A 152 -18.11 13.17 6.67
CA THR A 152 -19.23 13.27 5.72
C THR A 152 -19.41 11.98 4.95
N LEU A 153 -18.31 11.40 4.44
CA LEU A 153 -18.35 10.16 3.68
C LEU A 153 -18.86 8.99 4.54
N VAL A 154 -18.37 8.85 5.78
CA VAL A 154 -18.81 7.78 6.67
C VAL A 154 -20.28 7.95 7.05
N LEU A 155 -20.72 9.17 7.39
CA LEU A 155 -22.11 9.45 7.73
C LEU A 155 -23.06 9.18 6.55
N PHE A 156 -22.66 9.60 5.36
CA PHE A 156 -23.43 9.37 4.14
C PHE A 156 -23.53 7.87 3.83
N THR A 157 -22.42 7.14 3.94
CA THR A 157 -22.38 5.68 3.77
C THR A 157 -23.30 4.99 4.78
N ALA A 158 -23.27 5.41 6.05
CA ALA A 158 -24.09 4.84 7.12
C ALA A 158 -25.59 5.03 6.85
N THR A 159 -25.95 6.23 6.37
CA THR A 159 -27.33 6.58 6.04
C THR A 159 -27.82 5.80 4.82
N MET A 160 -27.00 5.68 3.77
CA MET A 160 -27.34 4.92 2.57
C MET A 160 -27.48 3.41 2.85
N SER A 161 -26.67 2.85 3.75
CA SER A 161 -26.77 1.45 4.17
C SER A 161 -28.13 1.07 4.77
N ILE A 162 -28.89 2.03 5.33
CA ILE A 162 -30.26 1.77 5.81
C ILE A 162 -31.14 1.30 4.64
N GLY A 163 -30.96 1.90 3.46
CA GLY A 163 -31.71 1.52 2.27
C GLY A 163 -31.42 0.08 1.81
N LEU A 164 -30.19 -0.42 2.01
CA LEU A 164 -29.84 -1.83 1.72
C LEU A 164 -30.59 -2.80 2.63
N ALA A 165 -30.84 -2.44 3.88
CA ALA A 165 -31.54 -3.29 4.84
C ALA A 165 -33.06 -3.37 4.59
N VAL A 166 -33.65 -2.32 4.02
CA VAL A 166 -35.12 -2.17 3.91
C VAL A 166 -35.64 -2.49 2.51
N THR A 167 -34.84 -2.27 1.46
CA THR A 167 -35.30 -2.43 0.08
C THR A 167 -35.76 -3.86 -0.25
N LYS A 168 -36.75 -3.94 -1.14
CA LYS A 168 -37.29 -5.19 -1.70
C LYS A 168 -37.03 -5.33 -3.20
N SER A 169 -36.47 -4.30 -3.84
CA SER A 169 -36.15 -4.30 -5.26
C SER A 169 -34.65 -4.50 -5.45
N LEU A 170 -34.27 -5.48 -6.26
CA LEU A 170 -32.88 -5.75 -6.61
C LEU A 170 -32.22 -4.55 -7.31
N ALA A 171 -32.95 -3.85 -8.20
CA ALA A 171 -32.40 -2.69 -8.90
C ALA A 171 -32.07 -1.55 -7.93
N VAL A 172 -32.96 -1.28 -6.97
CA VAL A 172 -32.74 -0.28 -5.92
C VAL A 172 -31.61 -0.72 -4.99
N PHE A 173 -31.57 -2.00 -4.63
CA PHE A 173 -30.49 -2.58 -3.83
C PHE A 173 -29.12 -2.38 -4.50
N SER A 174 -29.01 -2.72 -5.78
CA SER A 174 -27.79 -2.55 -6.57
C SER A 174 -27.37 -1.09 -6.73
N ALA A 175 -28.33 -0.17 -6.93
CA ALA A 175 -28.04 1.26 -7.02
C ALA A 175 -27.52 1.83 -5.69
N ILE A 176 -28.15 1.46 -4.57
CA ILE A 176 -27.70 1.88 -3.23
C ILE A 176 -26.33 1.26 -2.93
N GLN A 177 -26.08 0.01 -3.31
CA GLN A 177 -24.78 -0.64 -3.12
C GLN A 177 -23.68 0.10 -3.89
N PHE A 178 -23.95 0.50 -5.13
CA PHE A 178 -23.03 1.32 -5.91
C PHE A 178 -22.71 2.64 -5.20
N ILE A 179 -23.74 3.39 -4.77
CA ILE A 179 -23.57 4.69 -4.08
C ILE A 179 -22.81 4.52 -2.77
N THR A 180 -23.15 3.50 -1.98
CA THR A 180 -22.48 3.16 -0.72
C THR A 180 -21.01 2.83 -0.96
N ALA A 181 -20.70 2.10 -2.04
CA ALA A 181 -19.34 1.76 -2.38
C ALA A 181 -18.51 2.96 -2.86
N VAL A 182 -19.12 3.93 -3.57
CA VAL A 182 -18.47 5.20 -3.92
C VAL A 182 -17.95 5.92 -2.67
N THR A 183 -18.76 5.99 -1.62
CA THR A 183 -18.39 6.72 -0.39
C THR A 183 -17.59 5.89 0.63
N THR A 184 -17.48 4.57 0.42
CA THR A 184 -16.70 3.65 1.26
C THR A 184 -15.17 3.78 1.08
N VAL A 185 -14.68 4.70 0.24
CA VAL A 185 -13.25 4.91 -0.04
C VAL A 185 -12.46 5.57 1.09
N THR A 186 -13.10 5.85 2.22
CA THR A 186 -12.51 6.43 3.42
C THR A 186 -11.19 5.79 3.88
N PRO A 187 -10.99 4.46 3.85
CA PRO A 187 -9.71 3.84 4.21
C PRO A 187 -8.53 4.36 3.40
N GLN A 188 -8.75 4.67 2.12
CA GLN A 188 -7.73 5.15 1.19
C GLN A 188 -7.35 6.60 1.44
N LEU A 189 -8.23 7.36 2.11
CA LEU A 189 -7.97 8.72 2.59
C LEU A 189 -7.20 8.71 3.93
N MET A 190 -7.47 7.71 4.78
CA MET A 190 -6.81 7.56 6.07
C MET A 190 -5.39 7.01 5.95
N LEU A 191 -5.11 6.13 4.98
CA LEU A 191 -3.81 5.48 4.85
C LEU A 191 -2.65 6.49 4.64
N PRO A 192 -2.75 7.48 3.73
CA PRO A 192 -1.73 8.53 3.60
C PRO A 192 -1.65 9.41 4.86
N LEU A 193 -2.79 9.70 5.50
CA LEU A 193 -2.85 10.50 6.71
C LEU A 193 -2.05 9.87 7.85
N VAL A 194 -2.15 8.54 8.04
CA VAL A 194 -1.32 7.82 9.01
C VAL A 194 0.16 7.88 8.65
N GLY A 195 0.48 7.81 7.36
CA GLY A 195 1.84 8.01 6.89
C GLY A 195 2.40 9.37 7.30
N ASP A 196 1.61 10.44 7.20
CA ASP A 196 2.06 11.80 7.50
C ASP A 196 2.05 12.12 8.99
N LEU A 197 1.16 11.49 9.76
CA LEU A 197 1.07 11.59 11.22
C LEU A 197 2.18 10.82 11.96
N ALA A 198 2.54 9.64 11.46
CA ALA A 198 3.38 8.72 12.20
C ALA A 198 4.85 9.19 12.22
N PRO A 199 5.54 9.10 13.38
CA PRO A 199 6.97 9.37 13.47
C PRO A 199 7.78 8.59 12.44
N PRO A 200 8.85 9.15 11.83
CA PRO A 200 9.61 8.49 10.77
C PRO A 200 10.07 7.07 11.10
N ASN A 201 10.50 6.85 12.36
CA ASN A 201 10.95 5.55 12.87
C ASN A 201 9.82 4.51 13.07
N ARG A 202 8.55 4.93 13.08
CA ARG A 202 7.37 4.07 13.28
C ARG A 202 6.37 4.12 12.13
N ARG A 203 6.63 4.91 11.08
CA ARG A 203 5.71 5.12 9.94
C ARG A 203 5.31 3.81 9.25
N ALA A 204 6.26 2.91 9.02
CA ALA A 204 5.99 1.60 8.41
C ALA A 204 5.09 0.73 9.29
N ALA A 205 5.36 0.66 10.60
CA ALA A 205 4.56 -0.09 11.56
C ALA A 205 3.15 0.51 11.75
N ALA A 206 3.04 1.83 11.75
CA ALA A 206 1.77 2.53 11.84
C ALA A 206 0.88 2.21 10.62
N THR A 207 1.46 2.34 9.43
CA THR A 207 0.79 2.06 8.15
C THR A 207 0.39 0.58 8.07
N SER A 208 1.23 -0.35 8.52
CA SER A 208 0.93 -1.77 8.47
C SER A 208 -0.23 -2.17 9.40
N ILE A 209 -0.37 -1.55 10.57
CA ILE A 209 -1.52 -1.77 11.47
C ILE A 209 -2.83 -1.40 10.78
N VAL A 210 -2.88 -0.25 10.10
CA VAL A 210 -4.10 0.17 9.37
C VAL A 210 -4.40 -0.78 8.22
N VAL A 211 -3.40 -1.13 7.40
CA VAL A 211 -3.57 -2.11 6.32
C VAL A 211 -4.06 -3.46 6.85
N SER A 212 -3.54 -3.88 8.00
CA SER A 212 -3.96 -5.11 8.66
C SER A 212 -5.42 -5.04 9.12
N GLY A 213 -5.84 -3.90 9.64
CA GLY A 213 -7.25 -3.61 9.94
C GLY A 213 -8.14 -3.73 8.71
N LEU A 214 -7.77 -3.10 7.58
CA LEU A 214 -8.52 -3.26 6.32
C LEU A 214 -8.65 -4.74 5.94
N MET A 215 -7.55 -5.49 5.93
CA MET A 215 -7.58 -6.92 5.58
C MET A 215 -8.48 -7.71 6.52
N LEU A 216 -8.37 -7.49 7.84
CA LEU A 216 -9.24 -8.11 8.83
C LEU A 216 -10.72 -7.81 8.55
N GLY A 217 -11.06 -6.59 8.18
CA GLY A 217 -12.41 -6.19 7.80
C GLY A 217 -12.99 -6.98 6.63
N ILE A 218 -12.19 -7.21 5.59
CA ILE A 218 -12.55 -8.02 4.42
C ILE A 218 -12.93 -9.46 4.82
N LEU A 219 -12.24 -10.02 5.81
CA LEU A 219 -12.44 -11.38 6.29
C LEU A 219 -13.61 -11.48 7.27
N LEU A 220 -13.69 -10.55 8.23
CA LEU A 220 -14.81 -10.45 9.18
C LEU A 220 -16.13 -10.21 8.47
N ALA A 221 -16.16 -9.43 7.39
CA ALA A 221 -17.37 -9.20 6.60
C ALA A 221 -17.98 -10.51 6.10
N ARG A 222 -17.14 -11.40 5.55
CA ARG A 222 -17.57 -12.69 5.02
C ARG A 222 -18.02 -13.63 6.13
N LEU A 223 -17.25 -13.71 7.21
CA LEU A 223 -17.58 -14.56 8.35
C LEU A 223 -18.89 -14.14 9.02
N LEU A 224 -19.03 -12.85 9.36
CA LEU A 224 -20.22 -12.32 10.03
C LEU A 224 -21.45 -12.45 9.14
N SER A 225 -21.34 -12.15 7.84
CA SER A 225 -22.47 -12.30 6.93
C SER A 225 -22.90 -13.77 6.77
N GLY A 226 -21.96 -14.71 6.72
CA GLY A 226 -22.26 -16.15 6.68
C GLY A 226 -22.99 -16.60 7.93
N ILE A 227 -22.39 -16.35 9.11
CA ILE A 227 -22.96 -16.71 10.43
C ILE A 227 -24.35 -16.13 10.62
N MET A 228 -24.50 -14.82 10.43
CA MET A 228 -25.79 -14.17 10.65
C MET A 228 -26.87 -14.74 9.74
N THR A 229 -26.56 -15.01 8.47
CA THR A 229 -27.61 -15.42 7.53
C THR A 229 -28.07 -16.86 7.71
N GLN A 230 -27.34 -17.69 8.47
CA GLN A 230 -27.82 -19.02 8.87
C GLN A 230 -28.91 -18.93 9.93
N TYR A 231 -28.81 -18.00 10.88
CA TYR A 231 -29.73 -17.90 12.02
C TYR A 231 -30.80 -16.83 11.86
N VAL A 232 -30.51 -15.77 11.11
CA VAL A 232 -31.41 -14.62 10.89
C VAL A 232 -31.47 -14.25 9.40
N SER A 233 -32.42 -13.39 9.03
CA SER A 233 -32.52 -12.89 7.67
C SER A 233 -31.25 -12.11 7.25
N TRP A 234 -30.84 -12.25 5.98
CA TRP A 234 -29.72 -11.52 5.39
C TRP A 234 -29.81 -9.98 5.58
N ARG A 235 -31.02 -9.43 5.76
CA ARG A 235 -31.24 -8.01 6.06
C ARG A 235 -30.53 -7.55 7.33
N TYR A 236 -30.41 -8.42 8.33
CA TYR A 236 -29.75 -8.07 9.59
C TYR A 236 -28.24 -7.86 9.43
N VAL A 237 -27.62 -8.44 8.39
CA VAL A 237 -26.21 -8.14 8.05
C VAL A 237 -26.05 -6.65 7.70
N TYR A 238 -27.01 -6.07 6.97
CA TYR A 238 -26.99 -4.66 6.62
C TYR A 238 -27.37 -3.76 7.82
N TRP A 239 -28.27 -4.20 8.70
CA TRP A 239 -28.50 -3.49 9.98
C TRP A 239 -27.26 -3.48 10.88
N LEU A 240 -26.50 -4.57 10.92
CA LEU A 240 -25.21 -4.61 11.61
C LEU A 240 -24.21 -3.63 10.97
N SER A 241 -24.13 -3.61 9.64
CA SER A 241 -23.30 -2.62 8.91
C SER A 241 -23.70 -1.18 9.29
N VAL A 242 -24.99 -0.86 9.33
CA VAL A 242 -25.49 0.46 9.75
C VAL A 242 -25.01 0.80 11.17
N ALA A 243 -25.21 -0.11 12.13
CA ALA A 243 -24.81 0.11 13.51
C ALA A 243 -23.28 0.32 13.64
N LEU A 244 -22.47 -0.51 12.97
CA LEU A 244 -21.02 -0.39 12.97
C LEU A 244 -20.55 0.91 12.33
N GLN A 245 -21.16 1.35 11.24
CA GLN A 245 -20.79 2.61 10.59
C GLN A 245 -21.12 3.83 11.43
N TYR A 246 -22.29 3.87 12.07
CA TYR A 246 -22.61 4.95 13.01
C TYR A 246 -21.68 4.94 14.23
N LEU A 247 -21.31 3.77 14.73
CA LEU A 247 -20.33 3.64 15.81
C LEU A 247 -18.97 4.21 15.41
N ILE A 248 -18.49 3.89 14.21
CA ILE A 248 -17.22 4.43 13.68
C ILE A 248 -17.32 5.92 13.42
N PHE A 249 -18.45 6.39 12.90
CA PHE A 249 -18.69 7.83 12.76
C PHE A 249 -18.55 8.53 14.10
N ILE A 250 -19.19 8.03 15.16
CA ILE A 250 -19.07 8.59 16.51
C ILE A 250 -17.62 8.57 17.00
N PHE A 251 -16.89 7.46 16.84
CA PHE A 251 -15.50 7.37 17.27
C PHE A 251 -14.58 8.32 16.49
N LEU A 252 -14.70 8.38 15.16
CA LEU A 252 -13.95 9.33 14.35
C LEU A 252 -14.34 10.77 14.69
N TRP A 253 -15.62 11.04 14.93
CA TRP A 253 -16.11 12.36 15.30
C TRP A 253 -15.50 12.83 16.64
N LEU A 254 -15.36 11.92 17.61
CA LEU A 254 -14.78 12.20 18.93
C LEU A 254 -13.26 12.27 18.97
N PHE A 255 -12.55 11.50 18.14
CA PHE A 255 -11.10 11.26 18.30
C PHE A 255 -10.25 11.59 17.08
N MET A 256 -10.82 11.81 15.89
CA MET A 256 -10.04 12.16 14.70
C MET A 256 -9.58 13.63 14.78
N PRO A 257 -8.27 13.91 14.70
CA PRO A 257 -7.76 15.28 14.69
C PRO A 257 -8.07 16.00 13.38
N ASP A 258 -8.19 17.33 13.46
CA ASP A 258 -8.28 18.20 12.29
C ASP A 258 -6.94 18.23 11.57
N TYR A 259 -6.99 18.20 10.23
CA TYR A 259 -5.83 18.22 9.37
C TYR A 259 -6.07 19.14 8.18
N PRO A 260 -5.17 20.11 7.93
CA PRO A 260 -5.30 21.01 6.80
C PRO A 260 -5.16 20.24 5.48
N ALA A 261 -5.74 20.80 4.42
CA ALA A 261 -5.62 20.27 3.09
C ALA A 261 -4.15 20.15 2.67
N THR A 262 -3.81 19.05 1.99
CA THR A 262 -2.43 18.78 1.55
C THR A 262 -2.06 19.60 0.30
N ASN A 263 -3.05 20.12 -0.45
CA ASN A 263 -2.84 20.95 -1.64
C ASN A 263 -2.37 22.37 -1.30
N LYS A 264 -1.12 22.52 -0.85
CA LYS A 264 -0.48 23.84 -0.62
C LYS A 264 -0.21 24.62 -1.92
N GLY A 265 -0.25 23.96 -3.07
CA GLY A 265 0.11 24.53 -4.38
C GLY A 265 -1.06 25.08 -5.21
N GLY A 266 -2.29 25.06 -4.68
CA GLY A 266 -3.46 25.62 -5.37
C GLY A 266 -3.84 24.93 -6.69
N MET A 267 -3.45 23.66 -6.89
CA MET A 267 -3.82 22.96 -8.12
C MET A 267 -5.33 22.75 -8.22
N ASN A 268 -5.92 23.10 -9.36
CA ASN A 268 -7.33 22.83 -9.65
C ASN A 268 -7.61 21.32 -9.75
N TYR A 269 -8.77 20.91 -9.22
CA TYR A 269 -9.25 19.52 -9.20
C TYR A 269 -9.13 18.81 -10.56
N PHE A 270 -9.66 19.43 -11.62
CA PHE A 270 -9.64 18.88 -12.98
C PHE A 270 -8.22 18.69 -13.51
N LYS A 271 -7.30 19.60 -13.18
CA LYS A 271 -5.89 19.47 -13.56
C LYS A 271 -5.22 18.32 -12.81
N MET A 272 -5.62 18.06 -11.57
CA MET A 272 -5.12 16.93 -10.78
C MET A 272 -5.59 15.59 -11.36
N LEU A 273 -6.87 15.46 -11.69
CA LEU A 273 -7.40 14.29 -12.41
C LEU A 273 -6.71 14.08 -13.76
N TRP A 274 -6.62 15.14 -14.57
CA TRP A 274 -5.99 15.06 -15.89
C TRP A 274 -4.51 14.68 -15.79
N SER A 275 -3.81 15.08 -14.72
CA SER A 275 -2.39 14.74 -14.53
C SER A 275 -2.11 13.25 -14.34
N ILE A 276 -3.12 12.43 -14.01
CA ILE A 276 -2.97 10.98 -13.85
C ILE A 276 -2.78 10.30 -15.22
N LEU A 277 -3.52 10.73 -16.25
CA LEU A 277 -3.47 10.14 -17.60
C LEU A 277 -2.07 10.19 -18.26
N PRO A 278 -1.41 11.37 -18.38
CA PRO A 278 -0.08 11.45 -18.97
C PRO A 278 0.96 10.77 -18.09
N MET A 279 0.75 10.66 -16.77
CA MET A 279 1.66 9.95 -15.88
C MET A 279 1.64 8.44 -16.14
N VAL A 280 0.46 7.85 -16.37
CA VAL A 280 0.33 6.45 -16.80
C VAL A 280 0.99 6.26 -18.16
N ALA A 281 0.81 7.18 -19.11
CA ALA A 281 1.45 7.09 -20.42
C ALA A 281 2.98 7.29 -20.38
N LYS A 282 3.50 8.06 -19.40
CA LYS A 282 4.93 8.39 -19.31
C LYS A 282 5.76 7.29 -18.67
N HIS A 283 5.18 6.48 -17.78
CA HIS A 283 5.92 5.55 -16.94
C HIS A 283 5.54 4.08 -17.23
N PRO A 284 6.35 3.35 -18.03
CA PRO A 284 6.07 1.96 -18.37
C PRO A 284 5.96 1.04 -17.15
N VAL A 285 6.70 1.33 -16.06
CA VAL A 285 6.63 0.57 -14.78
C VAL A 285 5.23 0.65 -14.18
N LEU A 286 4.62 1.82 -14.24
CA LEU A 286 3.27 2.03 -13.72
C LEU A 286 2.24 1.27 -14.56
N VAL A 287 2.34 1.33 -15.89
CA VAL A 287 1.43 0.60 -16.79
C VAL A 287 1.52 -0.91 -16.55
N GLN A 288 2.74 -1.44 -16.49
CA GLN A 288 2.97 -2.87 -16.25
C GLN A 288 2.38 -3.30 -14.91
N ALA A 289 2.65 -2.54 -13.83
CA ALA A 289 2.08 -2.80 -12.52
C ALA A 289 0.54 -2.73 -12.51
N CYS A 290 -0.04 -1.77 -13.25
CA CYS A 290 -1.49 -1.64 -13.41
C CYS A 290 -2.10 -2.85 -14.13
N LEU A 291 -1.50 -3.30 -15.23
CA LEU A 291 -1.95 -4.46 -15.98
C LEU A 291 -1.85 -5.75 -15.16
N ILE A 292 -0.71 -5.96 -14.49
CA ILE A 292 -0.53 -7.13 -13.61
C ILE A 292 -1.56 -7.09 -12.48
N SER A 293 -1.75 -5.93 -11.85
CA SER A 293 -2.74 -5.77 -10.78
C SER A 293 -4.17 -5.98 -11.29
N PHE A 294 -4.48 -5.56 -12.51
CA PHE A 294 -5.78 -5.76 -13.14
C PHE A 294 -6.09 -7.26 -13.28
N PHE A 295 -5.20 -8.04 -13.90
CA PHE A 295 -5.42 -9.47 -14.11
C PHE A 295 -5.42 -10.28 -12.80
N THR A 296 -4.49 -10.00 -11.89
CA THR A 296 -4.45 -10.67 -10.58
C THR A 296 -5.68 -10.36 -9.72
N SER A 297 -6.19 -9.13 -9.79
CA SER A 297 -7.41 -8.75 -9.05
C SER A 297 -8.67 -9.30 -9.71
N ALA A 298 -8.69 -9.42 -11.04
CA ALA A 298 -9.77 -10.11 -11.75
C ALA A 298 -9.89 -11.56 -11.30
N THR A 299 -8.77 -12.28 -11.18
CA THR A 299 -8.78 -13.67 -10.71
C THR A 299 -9.23 -13.83 -9.26
N PHE A 300 -8.78 -12.92 -8.39
CA PHE A 300 -9.16 -12.92 -6.97
C PHE A 300 -10.67 -12.78 -6.83
N THR A 301 -11.24 -11.78 -7.47
CA THR A 301 -12.65 -11.50 -7.31
C THR A 301 -13.53 -12.51 -8.04
N ASN A 302 -13.09 -13.02 -9.20
CA ASN A 302 -13.77 -14.13 -9.88
C ASN A 302 -13.89 -15.34 -8.93
N PHE A 303 -12.79 -15.76 -8.32
CA PHE A 303 -12.78 -16.87 -7.36
C PHE A 303 -13.77 -16.64 -6.22
N TRP A 304 -13.66 -15.53 -5.49
CA TRP A 304 -14.52 -15.27 -4.33
C TRP A 304 -16.00 -15.06 -4.68
N THR A 305 -16.33 -14.64 -5.89
CA THR A 305 -17.72 -14.49 -6.35
C THR A 305 -18.32 -15.85 -6.69
N VAL A 306 -17.59 -16.65 -7.46
CA VAL A 306 -18.07 -17.94 -7.97
C VAL A 306 -17.99 -19.05 -6.90
N LEU A 307 -17.08 -18.93 -5.93
CA LEU A 307 -16.93 -19.88 -4.82
C LEU A 307 -18.25 -20.11 -4.08
N THR A 308 -19.00 -19.05 -3.80
CA THR A 308 -20.30 -19.15 -3.14
C THR A 308 -21.28 -20.00 -3.95
N PHE A 309 -21.27 -19.88 -5.28
CA PHE A 309 -22.15 -20.68 -6.15
C PHE A 309 -21.71 -22.14 -6.24
N LEU A 310 -20.40 -22.40 -6.28
CA LEU A 310 -19.85 -23.77 -6.24
C LEU A 310 -20.26 -24.48 -4.94
N LEU A 311 -19.99 -23.84 -3.79
CA LEU A 311 -20.18 -24.47 -2.49
C LEU A 311 -21.65 -24.61 -2.11
N ALA A 312 -22.50 -23.67 -2.54
CA ALA A 312 -23.94 -23.78 -2.33
C ALA A 312 -24.61 -24.81 -3.26
N GLY A 313 -24.02 -25.08 -4.42
CA GLY A 313 -24.51 -26.04 -5.40
C GLY A 313 -24.02 -27.47 -5.17
N ALA A 314 -24.44 -28.40 -6.04
CA ALA A 314 -23.87 -29.73 -6.10
C ALA A 314 -22.38 -29.68 -6.52
N PRO A 315 -21.50 -30.49 -5.90
CA PRO A 315 -21.80 -31.61 -4.99
C PRO A 315 -21.92 -31.24 -3.50
N TYR A 316 -21.57 -30.01 -3.09
CA TYR A 316 -21.31 -29.69 -1.68
C TYR A 316 -22.56 -29.36 -0.86
N HIS A 317 -23.50 -28.58 -1.40
CA HIS A 317 -24.70 -28.12 -0.68
C HIS A 317 -24.40 -27.47 0.68
N TYR A 318 -23.31 -26.72 0.77
CA TYR A 318 -22.88 -26.09 2.01
C TYR A 318 -23.77 -24.94 2.41
N ASP A 319 -23.96 -24.83 3.73
CA ASP A 319 -24.66 -23.72 4.35
C ASP A 319 -23.81 -22.43 4.32
N PRO A 320 -24.44 -21.25 4.52
CA PRO A 320 -23.76 -19.97 4.45
C PRO A 320 -22.63 -19.79 5.48
N VAL A 321 -22.67 -20.49 6.62
CA VAL A 321 -21.60 -20.40 7.63
C VAL A 321 -20.37 -21.14 7.16
N THR A 322 -20.56 -22.36 6.66
CA THR A 322 -19.48 -23.13 6.07
C THR A 322 -18.83 -22.35 4.92
N ILE A 323 -19.61 -21.69 4.06
CA ILE A 323 -19.09 -20.81 3.00
C ILE A 323 -18.34 -19.59 3.60
N GLY A 324 -18.89 -18.96 4.64
CA GLY A 324 -18.25 -17.84 5.34
C GLY A 324 -16.90 -18.19 5.98
N LEU A 325 -16.76 -19.41 6.50
CA LEU A 325 -15.51 -19.91 7.12
C LEU A 325 -14.34 -20.01 6.14
N PHE A 326 -14.59 -20.13 4.83
CA PHE A 326 -13.51 -20.09 3.83
C PHE A 326 -12.72 -18.77 3.87
N ALA A 327 -13.33 -17.68 4.33
CA ALA A 327 -12.62 -16.42 4.52
C ALA A 327 -11.46 -16.53 5.53
N LEU A 328 -11.52 -17.47 6.48
CA LEU A 328 -10.43 -17.68 7.45
C LEU A 328 -9.14 -18.16 6.76
N VAL A 329 -9.24 -18.83 5.60
CA VAL A 329 -8.07 -19.21 4.80
C VAL A 329 -7.27 -17.97 4.37
N GLY A 330 -7.95 -16.86 4.10
CA GLY A 330 -7.32 -15.59 3.78
C GLY A 330 -6.45 -15.02 4.92
N ILE A 331 -6.74 -15.38 6.19
CA ILE A 331 -5.89 -15.00 7.33
C ILE A 331 -4.52 -15.65 7.21
N VAL A 332 -4.46 -16.92 6.79
CA VAL A 332 -3.19 -17.63 6.63
C VAL A 332 -2.34 -16.93 5.57
N SER A 333 -2.92 -16.58 4.43
CA SER A 333 -2.24 -15.81 3.38
C SER A 333 -1.77 -14.43 3.86
N MET A 334 -2.57 -13.76 4.70
CA MET A 334 -2.21 -12.47 5.31
C MET A 334 -1.05 -12.59 6.29
N VAL A 335 -1.03 -13.63 7.14
CA VAL A 335 0.04 -13.87 8.11
C VAL A 335 1.33 -14.27 7.41
N CYS A 336 1.27 -15.10 6.36
CA CYS A 336 2.44 -15.51 5.58
C CYS A 336 3.07 -14.35 4.78
N GLY A 337 2.27 -13.33 4.42
CA GLY A 337 2.72 -12.19 3.60
C GLY A 337 3.95 -11.46 4.16
N PRO A 338 3.95 -10.97 5.41
CA PRO A 338 5.11 -10.32 6.02
C PRO A 338 6.37 -11.19 6.11
N PHE A 339 6.24 -12.50 6.39
CA PHE A 339 7.38 -13.41 6.41
C PHE A 339 7.99 -13.54 5.02
N TYR A 340 7.14 -13.73 4.01
CA TYR A 340 7.58 -13.79 2.62
C TYR A 340 8.21 -12.48 2.16
N ALA A 341 7.64 -11.33 2.56
CA ALA A 341 8.20 -10.02 2.22
C ALA A 341 9.64 -9.86 2.74
N ARG A 342 9.90 -10.27 3.99
CA ARG A 342 11.25 -10.20 4.59
C ARG A 342 12.25 -11.15 3.92
N ILE A 343 11.82 -12.36 3.58
CA ILE A 343 12.71 -13.40 3.03
C ILE A 343 13.01 -13.13 1.55
N VAL A 344 12.00 -12.72 0.80
CA VAL A 344 12.05 -12.64 -0.66
C VAL A 344 12.02 -11.19 -1.15
N ILE A 345 10.96 -10.44 -0.85
CA ILE A 345 10.75 -9.09 -1.43
C ILE A 345 11.87 -8.11 -1.03
N ASP A 346 12.42 -8.24 0.18
CA ASP A 346 13.51 -7.38 0.64
C ASP A 346 14.84 -7.71 -0.03
N ARG A 347 15.08 -8.97 -0.41
CA ARG A 347 16.33 -9.46 -0.98
C ARG A 347 16.38 -9.41 -2.52
N PHE A 348 15.23 -9.60 -3.18
CA PHE A 348 15.13 -9.73 -4.63
C PHE A 348 14.48 -8.52 -5.29
N VAL A 349 14.76 -8.31 -6.57
CA VAL A 349 14.14 -7.25 -7.38
C VAL A 349 12.62 -7.48 -7.44
N PRO A 350 11.78 -6.43 -7.35
CA PRO A 350 10.31 -6.57 -7.36
C PRO A 350 9.78 -7.47 -8.48
N TRP A 351 10.36 -7.36 -9.69
CA TRP A 351 10.01 -8.19 -10.84
C TRP A 351 10.00 -9.70 -10.55
N PHE A 352 11.01 -10.22 -9.84
CA PHE A 352 11.09 -11.63 -9.48
C PHE A 352 10.01 -12.03 -8.48
N SER A 353 9.75 -11.18 -7.49
CA SER A 353 8.68 -11.42 -6.52
C SER A 353 7.30 -11.44 -7.18
N VAL A 354 7.05 -10.59 -8.19
CA VAL A 354 5.80 -10.64 -8.95
C VAL A 354 5.67 -11.97 -9.69
N ILE A 355 6.72 -12.45 -10.36
CA ILE A 355 6.70 -13.76 -11.06
C ILE A 355 6.41 -14.90 -10.10
N LEU A 356 7.10 -14.96 -8.96
CA LEU A 356 6.83 -15.99 -7.96
C LEU A 356 5.38 -15.92 -7.46
N GLY A 357 4.88 -14.72 -7.17
CA GLY A 357 3.48 -14.53 -6.78
C GLY A 357 2.49 -15.05 -7.84
N MET A 358 2.73 -14.74 -9.11
CA MET A 358 1.88 -15.24 -10.20
C MET A 358 2.00 -16.75 -10.43
N ILE A 359 3.17 -17.35 -10.22
CA ILE A 359 3.35 -18.81 -10.27
C ILE A 359 2.53 -19.47 -9.14
N TRP A 360 2.59 -18.95 -7.92
CA TRP A 360 1.75 -19.43 -6.81
C TRP A 360 0.26 -19.31 -7.13
N CYS A 361 -0.19 -18.18 -7.69
CA CYS A 361 -1.55 -18.04 -8.17
C CYS A 361 -1.91 -19.10 -9.21
N LEU A 362 -1.06 -19.30 -10.23
CA LEU A 362 -1.33 -20.23 -11.31
C LEU A 362 -1.43 -21.68 -10.80
N ILE A 363 -0.54 -22.08 -9.89
CA ILE A 363 -0.58 -23.40 -9.24
C ILE A 363 -1.89 -23.54 -8.43
N GLY A 364 -2.21 -22.54 -7.60
CA GLY A 364 -3.44 -22.54 -6.80
C GLY A 364 -4.70 -22.65 -7.64
N ILE A 365 -4.82 -21.82 -8.67
CA ILE A 365 -5.97 -21.82 -9.59
C ILE A 365 -6.04 -23.14 -10.35
N SER A 366 -4.93 -23.66 -10.86
CA SER A 366 -4.93 -24.93 -11.60
C SER A 366 -5.40 -26.07 -10.71
N LEU A 367 -4.84 -26.19 -9.52
CA LEU A 367 -5.24 -27.23 -8.56
C LEU A 367 -6.71 -27.09 -8.17
N GLY A 368 -7.16 -25.91 -7.75
CA GLY A 368 -8.55 -25.73 -7.31
C GLY A 368 -9.59 -25.82 -8.42
N THR A 369 -9.25 -25.46 -9.65
CA THR A 369 -10.16 -25.55 -10.81
C THR A 369 -10.49 -27.02 -11.12
N TYR A 370 -9.48 -27.90 -11.14
CA TYR A 370 -9.68 -29.29 -11.52
C TYR A 370 -10.05 -30.20 -10.34
N THR A 371 -9.55 -29.92 -9.13
CA THR A 371 -9.87 -30.74 -7.95
C THR A 371 -11.13 -30.27 -7.23
N GLY A 372 -11.56 -29.02 -7.45
CA GLY A 372 -12.73 -28.44 -6.78
C GLY A 372 -14.08 -28.93 -7.25
N THR A 373 -14.14 -29.69 -8.35
CA THR A 373 -15.36 -30.39 -8.76
C THR A 373 -15.63 -31.66 -7.96
N PHE A 374 -14.60 -32.21 -7.28
CA PHE A 374 -14.71 -33.49 -6.55
C PHE A 374 -14.36 -33.36 -5.07
N THR A 375 -13.46 -32.43 -4.72
CA THR A 375 -12.91 -32.30 -3.36
C THR A 375 -12.88 -30.85 -2.89
N VAL A 376 -13.25 -30.65 -1.63
CA VAL A 376 -13.23 -29.34 -0.94
C VAL A 376 -11.82 -28.81 -0.77
N ALA A 377 -10.81 -29.69 -0.73
CA ALA A 377 -9.41 -29.32 -0.62
C ALA A 377 -8.96 -28.43 -1.79
N GLY A 378 -9.52 -28.62 -2.98
CA GLY A 378 -9.21 -27.81 -4.16
C GLY A 378 -9.47 -26.32 -3.96
N PRO A 379 -10.71 -25.89 -3.67
CA PRO A 379 -11.03 -24.50 -3.41
C PRO A 379 -10.26 -23.90 -2.22
N ILE A 380 -9.94 -24.70 -1.19
CA ILE A 380 -9.11 -24.24 -0.07
C ILE A 380 -7.68 -23.94 -0.52
N ILE A 381 -7.05 -24.84 -1.29
CA ILE A 381 -5.71 -24.65 -1.84
C ILE A 381 -5.69 -23.43 -2.76
N GLN A 382 -6.71 -23.27 -3.60
CA GLN A 382 -6.85 -22.11 -4.48
C GLN A 382 -7.03 -20.80 -3.72
N ALA A 383 -7.85 -20.79 -2.66
CA ALA A 383 -8.01 -19.61 -1.81
C ALA A 383 -6.67 -19.20 -1.19
N PHE A 384 -5.95 -20.15 -0.59
CA PHE A 384 -4.67 -19.88 0.05
C PHE A 384 -3.61 -19.39 -0.94
N LEU A 385 -3.30 -20.21 -1.96
CA LEU A 385 -2.22 -19.92 -2.91
C LEU A 385 -2.55 -18.73 -3.82
N GLY A 386 -3.83 -18.57 -4.19
CA GLY A 386 -4.32 -17.43 -4.96
C GLY A 386 -4.18 -16.12 -4.19
N ASP A 387 -4.67 -16.07 -2.95
CA ASP A 387 -4.56 -14.86 -2.13
C ASP A 387 -3.09 -14.55 -1.77
N PHE A 388 -2.30 -15.57 -1.45
CA PHE A 388 -0.88 -15.42 -1.13
C PHE A 388 -0.07 -14.92 -2.33
N GLY A 389 -0.29 -15.51 -3.50
CA GLY A 389 0.36 -15.11 -4.75
C GLY A 389 -0.04 -13.69 -5.18
N MET A 390 -1.32 -13.34 -5.06
CA MET A 390 -1.82 -12.00 -5.36
C MET A 390 -1.21 -10.96 -4.40
N GLN A 391 -1.25 -11.20 -3.10
CA GLN A 391 -0.68 -10.30 -2.09
C GLN A 391 0.80 -10.06 -2.35
N THR A 392 1.53 -11.13 -2.66
CA THR A 392 2.96 -11.07 -3.02
C THR A 392 3.20 -10.16 -4.23
N ALA A 393 2.45 -10.38 -5.32
CA ALA A 393 2.57 -9.59 -6.53
C ALA A 393 2.16 -8.12 -6.31
N GLN A 394 1.12 -7.86 -5.52
CA GLN A 394 0.67 -6.50 -5.21
C GLN A 394 1.67 -5.73 -4.36
N ILE A 395 2.26 -6.35 -3.33
CA ILE A 395 3.28 -5.71 -2.49
C ILE A 395 4.52 -5.35 -3.33
N ALA A 396 4.98 -6.28 -4.16
CA ALA A 396 6.11 -6.06 -5.06
C ALA A 396 5.82 -4.93 -6.08
N ASN A 397 4.66 -4.94 -6.71
CA ASN A 397 4.23 -3.88 -7.64
C ASN A 397 4.12 -2.53 -6.94
N ARG A 398 3.57 -2.46 -5.72
CA ARG A 398 3.50 -1.22 -4.93
C ARG A 398 4.89 -0.68 -4.60
N SER A 399 5.83 -1.55 -4.24
CA SER A 399 7.22 -1.14 -4.03
C SER A 399 7.87 -0.59 -5.30
N ALA A 400 7.53 -1.12 -6.47
CA ALA A 400 8.09 -0.67 -7.75
C ALA A 400 7.49 0.67 -8.23
N ILE A 401 6.20 0.92 -8.01
CA ILE A 401 5.56 2.17 -8.47
C ILE A 401 5.88 3.38 -7.58
N PHE A 402 6.13 3.18 -6.28
CA PHE A 402 6.40 4.31 -5.38
C PHE A 402 7.76 5.00 -5.60
N THR A 403 8.66 4.37 -6.34
CA THR A 403 9.95 4.95 -6.72
C THR A 403 9.86 5.84 -7.96
N VAL A 404 8.78 5.72 -8.74
CA VAL A 404 8.61 6.40 -10.04
C VAL A 404 8.41 7.91 -9.88
N GLU A 405 7.56 8.34 -8.94
CA GLU A 405 7.28 9.76 -8.71
C GLU A 405 7.08 10.10 -7.23
N PRO A 406 8.16 10.45 -6.50
CA PRO A 406 8.11 10.73 -5.06
C PRO A 406 7.19 11.88 -4.66
N LYS A 407 7.03 12.89 -5.53
CA LYS A 407 6.17 14.06 -5.30
C LYS A 407 4.68 13.82 -5.64
N GLY A 408 4.37 12.73 -6.37
CA GLY A 408 3.04 12.41 -6.89
C GLY A 408 2.44 11.13 -6.31
N ARG A 409 2.87 10.68 -5.12
CA ARG A 409 2.53 9.36 -4.55
C ARG A 409 1.03 9.04 -4.54
N ASN A 410 0.18 10.00 -4.16
CA ASN A 410 -1.27 9.79 -4.16
C ASN A 410 -1.81 9.52 -5.57
N ARG A 411 -1.34 10.26 -6.59
CA ARG A 411 -1.76 10.06 -7.99
C ARG A 411 -1.33 8.70 -8.53
N VAL A 412 -0.10 8.29 -8.24
CA VAL A 412 0.43 6.96 -8.63
C VAL A 412 -0.39 5.85 -7.97
N ASN A 413 -0.67 6.00 -6.67
CA ASN A 413 -1.50 5.04 -5.95
C ASN A 413 -2.93 4.99 -6.50
N THR A 414 -3.54 6.15 -6.81
CA THR A 414 -4.87 6.21 -7.43
C THR A 414 -4.91 5.49 -8.77
N ALA A 415 -3.94 5.74 -9.66
CA ALA A 415 -3.87 5.05 -10.95
C ALA A 415 -3.79 3.52 -10.78
N PHE A 416 -2.90 3.07 -9.90
CA PHE A 416 -2.74 1.65 -9.59
C PHE A 416 -4.02 1.04 -9.01
N MET A 417 -4.61 1.66 -8.00
CA MET A 417 -5.80 1.15 -7.33
C MET A 417 -7.04 1.16 -8.23
N VAL A 418 -7.20 2.17 -9.10
CA VAL A 418 -8.27 2.17 -10.11
C VAL A 418 -8.11 0.98 -11.05
N ALA A 419 -6.90 0.69 -11.53
CA ALA A 419 -6.65 -0.49 -12.36
C ALA A 419 -6.95 -1.81 -11.61
N THR A 420 -6.54 -1.91 -10.33
CA THR A 420 -6.86 -3.05 -9.45
C THR A 420 -8.37 -3.29 -9.39
N PHE A 421 -9.18 -2.26 -9.08
CA PHE A 421 -10.63 -2.40 -8.92
C PHE A 421 -11.38 -2.58 -10.25
N CYS A 422 -10.90 -2.00 -11.35
CA CYS A 422 -11.38 -2.33 -12.69
C CYS A 422 -11.13 -3.81 -13.02
N GLY A 423 -10.00 -4.37 -12.58
CA GLY A 423 -9.74 -5.80 -12.65
C GLY A 423 -10.78 -6.61 -11.88
N GLN A 424 -11.04 -6.25 -10.62
CA GLN A 424 -12.07 -6.91 -9.80
C GLN A 424 -13.45 -6.89 -10.47
N LEU A 425 -13.85 -5.73 -11.01
CA LEU A 425 -15.11 -5.53 -11.73
C LEU A 425 -15.26 -6.50 -12.89
N VAL A 426 -14.23 -6.57 -13.75
CA VAL A 426 -14.21 -7.47 -14.91
C VAL A 426 -14.20 -8.93 -14.47
N GLY A 427 -13.43 -9.25 -13.42
CA GLY A 427 -13.37 -10.59 -12.84
C GLY A 427 -14.72 -11.10 -12.34
N THR A 428 -15.46 -10.28 -11.59
CA THR A 428 -16.81 -10.62 -11.11
C THR A 428 -17.76 -10.86 -12.29
N SER A 429 -17.81 -9.91 -13.23
CA SER A 429 -18.74 -9.95 -14.35
C SER A 429 -18.45 -11.11 -15.30
N VAL A 430 -17.22 -11.26 -15.77
CA VAL A 430 -16.85 -12.34 -16.70
C VAL A 430 -16.94 -13.69 -16.00
N GLY A 431 -16.50 -13.74 -14.75
CA GLY A 431 -16.51 -14.93 -13.91
C GLY A 431 -17.89 -15.56 -13.72
N SER A 432 -18.88 -14.75 -13.35
CA SER A 432 -20.24 -15.23 -13.13
C SER A 432 -20.92 -15.70 -14.41
N HIS A 433 -20.69 -15.02 -15.54
CA HIS A 433 -21.22 -15.42 -16.85
C HIS A 433 -20.59 -16.73 -17.34
N LEU A 434 -19.27 -16.90 -17.16
CA LEU A 434 -18.58 -18.14 -17.50
C LEU A 434 -19.03 -19.29 -16.60
N PHE A 435 -19.22 -19.04 -15.31
CA PHE A 435 -19.75 -20.04 -14.39
C PHE A 435 -21.15 -20.50 -14.79
N ALA A 436 -22.03 -19.57 -15.19
CA ALA A 436 -23.38 -19.92 -15.64
C ALA A 436 -23.39 -20.79 -16.91
N ARG A 437 -22.39 -20.65 -17.80
CA ARG A 437 -22.31 -21.41 -19.06
C ARG A 437 -21.56 -22.73 -18.93
N GLY A 438 -20.46 -22.76 -18.18
CA GLY A 438 -19.53 -23.89 -18.15
C GLY A 438 -19.07 -24.27 -16.74
N GLY A 439 -19.79 -23.82 -15.71
CA GLY A 439 -19.55 -24.16 -14.32
C GLY A 439 -18.19 -23.69 -13.80
N TRP A 440 -17.71 -24.38 -12.76
CA TRP A 440 -16.47 -24.06 -12.06
C TRP A 440 -15.25 -24.04 -12.99
N ILE A 441 -15.16 -25.04 -13.87
CA ILE A 441 -14.00 -25.21 -14.75
C ILE A 441 -13.87 -24.03 -15.72
N ALA A 442 -14.97 -23.59 -16.36
CA ALA A 442 -14.92 -22.46 -17.28
C ALA A 442 -14.49 -21.14 -16.61
N SER A 443 -14.99 -20.88 -15.40
CA SER A 443 -14.55 -19.72 -14.60
C SER A 443 -13.07 -19.84 -14.19
N GLY A 444 -12.63 -21.03 -13.77
CA GLY A 444 -11.24 -21.30 -13.42
C GLY A 444 -10.27 -21.16 -14.60
N SER A 445 -10.66 -21.63 -15.79
CA SER A 445 -9.87 -21.47 -17.03
C SER A 445 -9.66 -19.99 -17.41
N TYR A 446 -10.67 -19.13 -17.20
CA TYR A 446 -10.51 -17.69 -17.36
C TYR A 446 -9.50 -17.10 -16.37
N SER A 447 -9.53 -17.55 -15.11
CA SER A 447 -8.52 -17.14 -14.13
C SER A 447 -7.11 -17.61 -14.52
N MET A 448 -6.95 -18.85 -15.00
CA MET A 448 -5.67 -19.36 -15.50
C MET A 448 -5.16 -18.53 -16.68
N GLY A 449 -6.01 -18.24 -17.67
CA GLY A 449 -5.66 -17.42 -18.83
C GLY A 449 -5.29 -15.98 -18.44
N SER A 450 -5.98 -15.40 -17.46
CA SER A 450 -5.71 -14.05 -16.94
C SER A 450 -4.33 -13.97 -16.26
N ILE A 451 -3.98 -14.94 -15.41
CA ILE A 451 -2.65 -15.00 -14.79
C ILE A 451 -1.57 -15.33 -15.82
N GLY A 452 -1.85 -16.21 -16.78
CA GLY A 452 -0.95 -16.51 -17.89
C GLY A 452 -0.61 -15.26 -18.70
N LEU A 453 -1.60 -14.42 -19.01
CA LEU A 453 -1.40 -13.15 -19.69
C LEU A 453 -0.61 -12.15 -18.82
N ALA A 454 -0.89 -12.08 -17.51
CA ALA A 454 -0.13 -11.26 -16.59
C ALA A 454 1.36 -11.67 -16.50
N LEU A 455 1.63 -12.98 -16.53
CA LEU A 455 2.99 -13.54 -16.60
C LEU A 455 3.69 -13.12 -17.89
N LEU A 456 3.01 -13.25 -19.03
CA LEU A 456 3.57 -12.81 -20.32
C LEU A 456 3.89 -11.31 -20.33
N ILE A 457 3.01 -10.47 -19.79
CA ILE A 457 3.24 -9.01 -19.65
C ILE A 457 4.43 -8.73 -18.73
N THR A 458 4.62 -9.56 -17.70
CA THR A 458 5.76 -9.42 -16.78
C THR A 458 7.06 -9.83 -17.46
N LEU A 459 7.04 -10.90 -18.27
CA LEU A 459 8.20 -11.40 -19.01
C LEU A 459 8.54 -10.56 -20.25
N ALA A 460 7.58 -9.81 -20.79
CA ALA A 460 7.83 -8.91 -21.93
C ALA A 460 8.84 -7.80 -21.59
N ARG A 461 9.02 -7.49 -20.30
CA ARG A 461 9.92 -6.46 -19.83
C ARG A 461 10.77 -6.98 -18.67
N GLY A 462 12.09 -7.04 -18.90
CA GLY A 462 13.06 -7.55 -17.95
C GLY A 462 13.20 -6.69 -16.69
N PRO A 463 13.87 -7.21 -15.64
CA PRO A 463 13.91 -6.62 -14.30
C PRO A 463 14.55 -5.22 -14.23
N TRP A 464 15.35 -4.85 -15.23
CA TRP A 464 16.12 -3.59 -15.27
C TRP A 464 15.82 -2.74 -16.52
N GLU A 465 14.77 -3.09 -17.27
CA GLU A 465 14.45 -2.40 -18.52
C GLU A 465 13.79 -1.04 -18.24
N GLU A 466 14.32 0.05 -18.80
CA GLU A 466 13.71 1.39 -18.68
C GLU A 466 12.62 1.64 -19.75
N GLY A 467 12.68 0.92 -20.87
CA GLY A 467 11.70 0.98 -21.97
C GLY A 467 10.41 0.20 -21.73
N TRP A 468 9.56 0.15 -22.77
CA TRP A 468 8.26 -0.53 -22.73
C TRP A 468 8.36 -2.06 -22.83
N VAL A 469 9.28 -2.56 -23.65
CA VAL A 469 9.54 -3.98 -23.91
C VAL A 469 11.04 -4.14 -24.12
N GLY A 470 11.65 -5.15 -23.52
CA GLY A 470 13.09 -5.38 -23.65
C GLY A 470 13.74 -6.02 -22.43
N TRP A 471 14.98 -6.46 -22.61
CA TRP A 471 15.80 -7.17 -21.61
C TRP A 471 17.23 -6.59 -21.51
N HIS A 472 17.41 -5.32 -21.90
CA HIS A 472 18.72 -4.67 -22.06
C HIS A 472 19.53 -4.55 -20.74
N GLY A 473 18.87 -4.67 -19.58
CA GLY A 473 19.54 -4.59 -18.28
C GLY A 473 19.88 -5.95 -17.61
N GLY A 474 19.70 -7.08 -18.30
CA GLY A 474 20.11 -8.42 -17.84
C GLY A 474 19.19 -9.10 -16.82
N LEU A 475 19.60 -10.27 -16.32
CA LEU A 475 18.80 -11.18 -15.47
C LEU A 475 19.08 -11.07 -13.95
N GLY A 476 19.78 -10.02 -13.49
CA GLY A 476 20.15 -9.91 -12.07
C GLY A 476 18.93 -9.90 -11.15
N ILE A 477 18.76 -10.95 -10.34
CA ILE A 477 17.57 -11.17 -9.49
C ILE A 477 17.73 -10.51 -8.10
N TYR A 478 18.98 -10.29 -7.66
CA TYR A 478 19.28 -9.73 -6.34
C TYR A 478 19.29 -8.20 -6.35
N LYS A 479 18.76 -7.59 -5.27
CA LYS A 479 18.94 -6.14 -5.04
C LYS A 479 20.41 -5.85 -4.76
N LYS A 480 20.94 -4.77 -5.37
CA LYS A 480 22.36 -4.39 -5.24
C LYS A 480 22.69 -3.66 -3.93
N SER A 481 21.70 -3.10 -3.20
CA SER A 481 21.85 -2.69 -1.78
C SER A 481 20.48 -2.64 -1.06
N LYS A 482 20.48 -2.68 0.29
CA LYS A 482 19.27 -2.60 1.12
C LYS A 482 18.51 -1.27 1.01
N ASP A 483 19.22 -0.18 0.69
CA ASP A 483 18.65 1.19 0.60
C ASP A 483 18.49 1.69 -0.85
N SER A 484 19.02 0.98 -1.84
CA SER A 484 18.88 1.38 -3.24
C SER A 484 17.57 0.87 -3.83
N ALA A 485 16.53 1.66 -3.65
CA ALA A 485 15.33 1.58 -4.48
C ALA A 485 15.62 1.91 -5.98
N THR A 486 16.83 2.37 -6.28
CA THR A 486 17.32 2.67 -7.61
C THR A 486 18.71 2.08 -7.78
N GLY A 487 18.85 1.06 -8.64
CA GLY A 487 20.16 0.56 -9.11
C GLY A 487 21.01 1.60 -9.86
N LYS A 488 20.65 2.90 -9.82
CA LYS A 488 21.34 4.03 -10.42
C LYS A 488 22.57 4.48 -9.61
N ALA A 489 22.48 4.49 -8.27
CA ALA A 489 23.57 4.97 -7.42
C ALA A 489 24.87 4.17 -7.62
N ALA A 490 24.77 2.84 -7.79
CA ALA A 490 25.93 1.97 -7.98
C ALA A 490 26.52 2.03 -9.40
N VAL A 491 25.75 2.40 -10.42
CA VAL A 491 26.30 2.57 -11.79
C VAL A 491 27.09 3.87 -11.86
N GLU A 492 26.56 4.94 -11.25
CA GLU A 492 27.31 6.18 -11.06
C GLU A 492 28.55 5.95 -10.19
N GLU A 493 28.43 5.27 -9.05
CA GLU A 493 29.55 4.99 -8.15
C GLU A 493 30.61 4.10 -8.81
N ARG A 494 30.22 3.06 -9.56
CA ARG A 494 31.17 2.19 -10.28
C ARG A 494 31.79 2.89 -11.49
N SER A 495 31.06 3.80 -12.14
CA SER A 495 31.62 4.67 -13.20
C SER A 495 32.49 5.79 -12.64
N ALA A 496 32.21 6.27 -11.42
CA ALA A 496 33.01 7.25 -10.69
C ALA A 496 34.29 6.62 -10.13
N LEU A 497 34.20 5.41 -9.56
CA LEU A 497 35.36 4.60 -9.16
C LEU A 497 36.24 4.24 -10.37
N ARG A 498 35.62 3.94 -11.52
CA ARG A 498 36.35 3.69 -12.76
C ARG A 498 36.99 4.96 -13.35
N ARG A 499 36.39 6.14 -13.13
CA ARG A 499 36.97 7.46 -13.48
C ARG A 499 38.08 7.89 -12.50
N MET A 500 37.99 7.50 -11.22
CA MET A 500 39.02 7.74 -10.22
C MET A 500 40.26 6.86 -10.45
N ASN A 501 40.07 5.58 -10.81
CA ASN A 501 41.19 4.68 -11.13
C ASN A 501 41.89 4.97 -12.47
N THR A 502 41.33 5.83 -13.33
CA THR A 502 41.97 6.27 -14.58
C THR A 502 42.71 7.60 -14.46
N ASN A 503 42.67 8.25 -13.29
CA ASN A 503 43.32 9.53 -13.04
C ASN A 503 44.39 9.41 -11.95
N GLU A 504 45.40 8.56 -12.17
CA GLU A 504 46.71 8.75 -11.54
C GLU A 504 47.62 9.57 -12.47
N PRO A 505 48.34 10.58 -11.96
CA PRO A 505 49.19 11.43 -12.78
C PRO A 505 50.47 10.68 -13.19
N GLN A 506 50.68 10.56 -14.51
CA GLN A 506 51.99 10.23 -15.07
C GLN A 506 53.01 11.31 -14.67
N SER A 507 53.85 11.04 -13.66
CA SER A 507 55.05 11.82 -13.42
C SER A 507 56.19 11.32 -14.31
N ARG A 508 56.63 12.22 -15.19
CA ARG A 508 57.87 12.18 -15.97
C ARG A 508 59.09 11.69 -15.17
N ALA A 509 59.80 10.71 -15.72
CA ALA A 509 61.26 10.65 -15.73
C ALA A 509 61.71 9.60 -16.75
N ALA A 510 61.96 10.02 -17.99
CA ALA A 510 62.73 9.24 -18.96
C ALA A 510 63.40 10.24 -19.92
N ASP A 511 64.64 10.59 -19.59
CA ASP A 511 65.68 11.03 -20.52
C ASP A 511 67.03 10.76 -19.85
N ALA A 512 67.74 9.74 -20.36
CA ALA A 512 69.20 9.61 -20.40
C ALA A 512 69.60 8.13 -20.62
N ASP A 513 69.77 7.78 -21.90
CA ASP A 513 71.00 7.23 -22.47
C ASP A 513 71.80 6.09 -21.79
N LEU A 514 72.16 5.13 -22.66
CA LEU A 514 73.39 4.31 -22.73
C LEU A 514 73.39 2.86 -22.18
N GLU A 515 73.31 1.95 -23.16
CA GLU A 515 74.33 0.93 -23.52
C GLU A 515 74.64 -0.29 -22.62
N LYS A 516 74.68 -1.46 -23.30
CA LYS A 516 75.33 -2.75 -22.95
C LYS A 516 74.56 -3.61 -21.92
N GLY A 517 74.46 -4.92 -22.03
CA GLY A 517 75.07 -5.93 -22.90
C GLY A 517 74.92 -7.28 -22.19
N GLU A 518 74.53 -8.30 -22.96
CA GLU A 518 74.81 -9.74 -22.82
C GLU A 518 74.79 -10.50 -21.47
N GLN A 519 74.00 -11.59 -21.51
CA GLN A 519 74.32 -13.00 -21.22
C GLN A 519 74.67 -13.51 -19.81
N HIS A 520 74.17 -14.76 -19.60
CA HIS A 520 74.73 -15.84 -18.78
C HIS A 520 74.58 -15.75 -17.25
N LYS A 521 74.49 -16.82 -16.47
CA LYS A 521 74.15 -18.25 -16.60
C LYS A 521 74.24 -18.79 -15.17
N ASP A 522 73.47 -19.83 -14.87
CA ASP A 522 73.88 -20.99 -14.05
C ASP A 522 74.33 -20.83 -12.58
N GLN A 523 73.60 -21.61 -11.76
CA GLN A 523 74.11 -22.71 -10.92
C GLN A 523 74.20 -22.56 -9.39
N HIS A 524 73.46 -23.49 -8.75
CA HIS A 524 73.91 -24.40 -7.67
C HIS A 524 74.10 -23.81 -6.25
N GLN A 525 73.81 -24.50 -5.13
CA GLN A 525 73.17 -25.78 -4.79
C GLN A 525 73.23 -25.92 -3.25
N HIS A 526 72.39 -26.79 -2.66
CA HIS A 526 72.54 -27.46 -1.35
C HIS A 526 72.31 -26.61 -0.07
N ASN A 527 71.70 -27.09 1.02
CA ASN A 527 71.33 -28.46 1.45
C ASN A 527 70.25 -28.43 2.58
N HIS A 528 69.46 -29.51 2.66
CA HIS A 528 68.68 -30.15 3.76
C HIS A 528 68.39 -29.41 5.10
N GLY A 529 67.24 -29.54 5.78
CA GLY A 529 66.02 -30.34 5.59
C GLY A 529 65.23 -30.50 6.93
N HIS A 530 63.87 -30.58 6.84
CA HIS A 530 62.85 -30.98 7.85
C HIS A 530 62.61 -29.99 9.03
N ASP A 531 61.40 -29.62 9.48
CA ASP A 531 60.06 -30.23 9.48
C ASP A 531 58.92 -29.17 9.56
N ASP A 532 57.70 -29.62 9.24
CA ASP A 532 56.39 -29.21 9.78
C ASP A 532 55.57 -27.98 9.31
N GLN A 533 54.26 -28.22 9.42
CA GLN A 533 53.06 -27.58 8.86
C GLN A 533 52.67 -26.23 9.49
N ASN A 534 51.78 -25.52 8.76
CA ASN A 534 50.86 -24.43 9.15
C ASN A 534 51.36 -22.98 9.06
N GLU A 535 50.75 -22.20 8.16
CA GLU A 535 50.09 -20.92 8.50
C GLU A 535 49.34 -20.32 7.28
N VAL A 536 48.01 -20.46 7.27
CA VAL A 536 47.09 -19.57 6.55
C VAL A 536 45.90 -19.34 7.49
N ASN A 537 45.84 -18.15 8.10
CA ASN A 537 44.62 -17.41 8.50
C ASN A 537 44.91 -16.47 9.67
N ALA A 538 45.20 -15.20 9.38
CA ALA A 538 45.18 -14.14 10.37
C ALA A 538 44.66 -12.84 9.74
N THR A 539 43.37 -12.79 9.41
CA THR A 539 42.66 -11.51 9.20
C THR A 539 41.16 -11.53 9.51
N ASP A 540 40.63 -12.64 10.07
CA ASP A 540 39.21 -12.74 10.46
C ASP A 540 38.98 -12.86 11.98
N ALA A 541 40.04 -12.93 12.80
CA ALA A 541 39.93 -13.05 14.27
C ALA A 541 39.86 -11.69 15.01
N GLU A 542 40.29 -10.59 14.39
CA GLU A 542 40.36 -9.29 15.06
C GLU A 542 39.02 -8.51 15.00
N LYS A 543 38.21 -8.73 13.95
CA LYS A 543 36.87 -8.11 13.82
C LYS A 543 35.76 -8.76 14.66
N ALA A 544 36.00 -9.96 15.21
CA ALA A 544 35.04 -10.66 16.06
C ALA A 544 35.10 -10.22 17.53
N LEU A 545 36.19 -9.57 17.96
CA LEU A 545 36.40 -9.12 19.34
C LEU A 545 35.87 -7.70 19.61
N GLU A 546 35.86 -6.81 18.61
CA GLU A 546 35.26 -5.46 18.76
C GLU A 546 33.72 -5.49 18.84
N MET A 547 33.06 -6.50 18.26
CA MET A 547 31.60 -6.62 18.32
C MET A 547 31.04 -7.14 19.66
N ARG A 548 31.88 -7.72 20.54
CA ARG A 548 31.45 -8.19 21.87
C ARG A 548 31.62 -7.17 23.00
N ALA A 549 32.31 -6.05 22.77
CA ALA A 549 32.53 -5.02 23.79
C ALA A 549 31.43 -3.94 23.84
N ALA A 550 30.54 -3.87 22.84
CA ALA A 550 29.51 -2.83 22.74
C ALA A 550 28.16 -3.18 23.42
N GLU A 551 28.02 -4.37 24.01
CA GLU A 551 26.74 -4.85 24.58
C GLU A 551 26.63 -4.70 26.11
N ASN A 552 27.61 -4.09 26.79
CA ASN A 552 27.70 -4.08 28.26
C ASN A 552 27.81 -2.69 28.92
N GLN A 553 27.21 -1.64 28.33
CA GLN A 553 27.07 -0.35 28.99
C GLN A 553 25.69 0.27 28.72
N TYR A 554 24.67 -0.13 29.47
CA TYR A 554 23.59 0.75 29.99
C TYR A 554 22.70 -0.08 30.92
N GLY A 555 22.89 0.09 32.24
CA GLY A 555 21.98 -0.49 33.24
C GLY A 555 22.60 -0.80 34.60
N SER A 556 23.11 0.20 35.31
CA SER A 556 23.28 0.13 36.76
C SER A 556 22.59 1.31 37.42
N GLU A 557 21.42 1.09 38.01
CA GLU A 557 20.93 1.86 39.14
C GLU A 557 20.03 0.95 39.98
N VAL A 558 20.49 0.64 41.20
CA VAL A 558 19.76 -0.03 42.29
C VAL A 558 19.67 0.99 43.43
N PRO A 559 18.58 1.03 44.20
CA PRO A 559 18.72 0.55 45.59
C PRO A 559 17.56 -0.32 46.10
N HIS A 560 17.96 -1.41 46.77
CA HIS A 560 17.37 -2.19 47.88
C HIS A 560 15.87 -2.10 48.24
N HIS A 561 15.20 -3.27 48.32
CA HIS A 561 14.82 -3.91 49.61
C HIS A 561 14.22 -5.33 49.47
N HIS A 562 14.73 -6.24 50.32
CA HIS A 562 14.12 -7.41 50.99
C HIS A 562 13.25 -8.47 50.27
N SER A 563 13.72 -9.73 50.38
CA SER A 563 13.07 -10.86 51.10
C SER A 563 12.89 -12.15 50.30
N SER A 564 13.58 -13.21 50.76
CA SER A 564 13.16 -14.63 50.86
C SER A 564 12.67 -15.35 49.59
N GLY A 565 13.17 -16.52 49.16
CA GLY A 565 14.04 -17.55 49.71
C GLY A 565 13.77 -18.86 48.94
N LYS A 566 14.76 -19.79 48.92
CA LYS A 566 14.61 -21.28 48.88
C LYS A 566 13.71 -21.90 47.77
N THR A 567 14.06 -22.93 46.96
CA THR A 567 15.01 -24.07 47.03
C THR A 567 14.98 -24.81 45.66
N GLU A 568 16.08 -25.49 45.30
CA GLU A 568 16.28 -26.76 44.53
C GLU A 568 15.32 -27.16 43.38
N LYS A 569 15.80 -27.36 42.13
CA LYS A 569 16.47 -28.57 41.54
C LYS A 569 15.69 -29.89 41.71
N ILE A 570 15.33 -30.53 40.59
CA ILE A 570 15.78 -31.88 40.13
C ILE A 570 15.17 -32.21 38.75
N ALA A 571 15.92 -33.00 37.99
CA ALA A 571 15.79 -33.33 36.57
C ALA A 571 15.18 -34.73 36.30
N GLN A 572 15.05 -35.05 35.00
CA GLN A 572 15.06 -36.37 34.31
C GLN A 572 13.74 -36.92 33.69
N VAL A 573 13.59 -36.71 32.36
CA VAL A 573 13.56 -37.67 31.22
C VAL A 573 13.54 -39.18 31.64
N GLU A 574 12.73 -40.16 31.17
CA GLU A 574 12.09 -40.56 29.88
C GLU A 574 11.11 -41.79 30.15
N PRO A 575 10.66 -42.66 29.20
CA PRO A 575 9.59 -42.57 28.17
C PRO A 575 8.41 -43.61 28.27
N VAL A 576 7.33 -43.33 27.53
CA VAL A 576 6.38 -44.16 26.73
C VAL A 576 6.05 -45.63 27.11
N VAL A 577 4.74 -45.93 27.33
CA VAL A 577 3.99 -47.14 26.88
C VAL A 577 2.48 -46.78 26.71
N PRO A 578 1.72 -47.35 25.74
CA PRO A 578 0.40 -46.88 25.28
C PRO A 578 -0.78 -47.69 25.87
N ILE A 579 -2.01 -47.13 25.88
CA ILE A 579 -3.26 -47.89 26.10
C ILE A 579 -4.40 -47.35 25.22
N ASP A 580 -5.05 -48.30 24.53
CA ASP A 580 -6.32 -48.26 23.80
C ASP A 580 -7.52 -47.67 24.58
N GLY A 581 -8.58 -47.28 23.86
CA GLY A 581 -9.95 -47.39 24.40
C GLY A 581 -10.95 -46.32 23.97
N GLN A 582 -11.74 -46.67 22.95
CA GLN A 582 -13.12 -46.27 22.65
C GLN A 582 -13.85 -45.28 23.59
N ALA A 583 -14.38 -44.20 23.00
CA ALA A 583 -15.79 -43.77 23.06
C ALA A 583 -16.05 -42.66 22.04
#